data_AF-X6LL24-F1
#
_entry.id   AF-X6LL24-F1
#
_cell.length_a   1.000
_cell.length_b   1.000
_cell.length_c   1.000
_cell.angle_alpha   90.00
_cell.angle_beta   90.00
_cell.angle_gamma   90.00
#
_symmetry.space_group_name_H-M   'P 1'
#
loop_
_entity.id
_entity.type
_entity.pdbx_description
1 polymer ?
#
loop_
_entity_poly.entity_id
_entity_poly.type
_entity_poly.pdbx_seq_one_letter_code
_entity_poly.pdbx_strand_id
1 'polypeptide(L)'
;MNCPHCKYNNSKNYLQYCEKCGKILPINTSNYFDIFAIAESFEVDLPGLEKRLYALQALNHPDKFIQASIKEKDISTHNSSIINQGYKVLKNVHRRAEYMLKLNEIDISHNTPSVQMLEEAMEWREKLGNLKNESEIKDLLEEITKLELQKLNLIREKFAKKLYTEAQEVYININFINRFKQEIEKQLNSSQSSLDIQ
;
A
#
# COMPACT_ATOMS: atom_id res chain seq x y z
N MET A 1 -10.47 -25.61 -0.18
CA MET A 1 -11.59 -24.75 0.34
C MET A 1 -12.91 -25.31 -0.14
N ASN A 2 -13.88 -25.53 0.76
CA ASN A 2 -15.18 -26.09 0.38
C ASN A 2 -16.06 -25.07 -0.37
N CYS A 3 -16.55 -25.46 -1.53
CA CYS A 3 -17.46 -24.66 -2.33
C CYS A 3 -18.78 -24.47 -1.55
N PRO A 4 -19.23 -23.22 -1.32
CA PRO A 4 -20.47 -22.97 -0.59
C PRO A 4 -21.71 -23.31 -1.42
N HIS A 5 -21.55 -23.69 -2.69
CA HIS A 5 -22.63 -24.07 -3.60
C HIS A 5 -22.77 -25.57 -3.79
N CYS A 6 -21.65 -26.30 -3.94
CA CYS A 6 -21.67 -27.74 -4.24
C CYS A 6 -20.86 -28.61 -3.26
N LYS A 7 -20.31 -28.00 -2.19
CA LYS A 7 -19.49 -28.64 -1.15
C LYS A 7 -18.18 -29.28 -1.64
N TYR A 8 -17.83 -29.15 -2.92
CA TYR A 8 -16.55 -29.63 -3.47
C TYR A 8 -15.37 -28.94 -2.80
N ASN A 9 -14.34 -29.71 -2.44
CA ASN A 9 -13.11 -29.17 -1.87
C ASN A 9 -12.15 -28.75 -3.00
N ASN A 10 -12.09 -27.44 -3.26
CA ASN A 10 -11.22 -26.90 -4.30
C ASN A 10 -9.74 -26.95 -3.86
N SER A 11 -8.87 -27.22 -4.84
CA SER A 11 -7.43 -27.40 -4.65
C SER A 11 -6.73 -26.16 -4.06
N LYS A 12 -7.21 -24.96 -4.41
CA LYS A 12 -6.65 -23.67 -4.02
C LYS A 12 -7.73 -22.81 -3.32
N ASN A 13 -7.32 -22.08 -2.29
CA ASN A 13 -8.20 -21.22 -1.48
C ASN A 13 -8.43 -19.82 -2.09
N TYR A 14 -7.64 -19.42 -3.08
CA TYR A 14 -7.74 -18.13 -3.78
C TYR A 14 -8.45 -18.21 -5.15
N LEU A 15 -9.04 -19.36 -5.49
CA LEU A 15 -9.79 -19.51 -6.74
C LEU A 15 -11.04 -18.63 -6.74
N GLN A 16 -11.30 -17.95 -7.85
CA GLN A 16 -12.48 -17.12 -8.05
C GLN A 16 -13.73 -17.94 -8.40
N TYR A 17 -13.56 -19.14 -8.94
CA TYR A 17 -14.66 -20.02 -9.34
C TYR A 17 -14.38 -21.46 -8.91
N CYS A 18 -15.45 -22.21 -8.67
CA CYS A 18 -15.35 -23.61 -8.28
C CYS A 18 -14.95 -24.49 -9.47
N GLU A 19 -13.94 -25.34 -9.28
CA GLU A 19 -13.45 -26.30 -10.28
C GLU A 19 -14.53 -27.30 -10.72
N LYS A 20 -15.51 -27.59 -9.85
CA LYS A 20 -16.59 -28.55 -10.13
C LYS A 20 -17.84 -27.91 -10.71
N CYS A 21 -18.36 -26.85 -10.10
CA CYS A 21 -19.66 -26.29 -10.48
C CYS A 21 -19.59 -24.93 -11.20
N GLY A 22 -18.40 -24.36 -11.39
CA GLY A 22 -18.19 -23.09 -12.09
C GLY A 22 -18.74 -21.85 -11.38
N LYS A 23 -19.37 -21.99 -10.21
CA LYS A 23 -19.92 -20.85 -9.47
C LYS A 23 -18.83 -20.05 -8.77
N ILE A 24 -19.07 -18.75 -8.63
CA ILE A 24 -18.15 -17.82 -7.96
C ILE A 24 -17.91 -18.25 -6.51
N LEU A 25 -16.66 -18.12 -6.08
CA LEU A 25 -16.19 -18.43 -4.74
C LEU A 25 -15.73 -17.16 -4.03
N PRO A 26 -15.91 -17.07 -2.69
CA PRO A 26 -15.35 -15.97 -1.92
C PRO A 26 -13.83 -16.05 -1.89
N ILE A 27 -13.17 -14.90 -2.06
CA ILE A 27 -11.73 -14.76 -1.84
C ILE A 27 -11.48 -14.76 -0.33
N ASN A 28 -10.75 -15.77 0.15
CA ASN A 28 -10.45 -15.99 1.56
C ASN A 28 -8.95 -15.95 1.89
N THR A 29 -8.10 -15.48 0.98
CA THR A 29 -6.65 -15.39 1.24
C THR A 29 -6.32 -14.17 2.09
N SER A 30 -5.34 -14.33 2.98
CA SER A 30 -4.71 -13.23 3.72
C SER A 30 -3.61 -12.51 2.92
N ASN A 31 -3.20 -13.07 1.76
CA ASN A 31 -2.13 -12.52 0.92
C ASN A 31 -2.66 -11.88 -0.38
N TYR A 32 -2.49 -10.57 -0.54
CA TYR A 32 -2.87 -9.82 -1.74
C TYR A 32 -2.02 -10.20 -2.95
N PHE A 33 -0.75 -10.56 -2.78
CA PHE A 33 0.10 -10.99 -3.90
C PHE A 33 -0.48 -12.23 -4.60
N ASP A 34 -1.06 -13.16 -3.83
CA ASP A 34 -1.76 -14.35 -4.36
C ASP A 34 -3.00 -13.99 -5.18
N ILE A 35 -3.77 -12.99 -4.74
CA ILE A 35 -4.99 -12.54 -5.44
C ILE A 35 -4.64 -12.04 -6.84
N PHE A 36 -3.55 -11.27 -6.94
CA PHE A 36 -3.08 -10.76 -8.21
C PHE A 36 -2.22 -11.78 -8.97
N ALA A 37 -1.87 -12.92 -8.37
CA ALA A 37 -0.96 -13.91 -8.94
C ALA A 37 0.36 -13.28 -9.43
N ILE A 38 0.97 -12.47 -8.56
CA ILE A 38 2.29 -11.86 -8.76
C ILE A 38 3.24 -12.31 -7.65
N ALA A 39 4.54 -12.19 -7.88
CA ALA A 39 5.53 -12.52 -6.85
C ALA A 39 5.42 -11.56 -5.65
N GLU A 40 5.59 -12.11 -4.44
CA GLU A 40 5.74 -11.33 -3.23
C GLU A 40 7.09 -10.60 -3.25
N SER A 41 7.06 -9.36 -3.72
CA SER A 41 8.24 -8.52 -3.92
C SER A 41 7.91 -7.08 -3.55
N PHE A 42 8.90 -6.39 -3.00
CA PHE A 42 8.80 -4.96 -2.77
C PHE A 42 8.77 -4.18 -4.10
N GLU A 43 9.45 -4.70 -5.12
CA GLU A 43 9.40 -4.17 -6.48
C GLU A 43 8.29 -4.85 -7.26
N VAL A 44 7.23 -4.08 -7.56
CA VAL A 44 6.04 -4.53 -8.28
C VAL A 44 5.92 -3.76 -9.58
N ASP A 45 5.70 -4.49 -10.67
CA ASP A 45 5.29 -3.96 -11.96
C ASP A 45 3.87 -3.34 -11.85
N LEU A 46 3.81 -2.02 -11.67
CA LEU A 46 2.56 -1.28 -11.52
C LEU A 46 1.63 -1.40 -12.74
N PRO A 47 2.12 -1.24 -14.00
CA PRO A 47 1.33 -1.56 -15.19
C PRO A 47 0.77 -2.99 -15.19
N GLY A 48 1.58 -3.99 -14.82
CA GLY A 48 1.14 -5.38 -14.71
C GLY A 48 0.08 -5.59 -13.64
N LEU A 49 0.23 -4.93 -12.48
CA LEU A 49 -0.73 -4.94 -11.38
C LEU A 49 -2.09 -4.34 -11.81
N GLU A 50 -2.08 -3.23 -12.55
CA GLU A 50 -3.28 -2.58 -13.04
C GLU A 50 -4.02 -3.42 -14.09
N LYS A 51 -3.30 -4.05 -15.02
CA LYS A 51 -3.89 -5.02 -15.96
C LYS A 51 -4.59 -6.16 -15.21
N ARG A 52 -3.97 -6.67 -14.15
CA ARG A 52 -4.55 -7.73 -13.31
C ARG A 52 -5.78 -7.24 -12.55
N LEU A 53 -5.77 -6.02 -12.01
CA LEU A 53 -6.95 -5.39 -11.42
C LEU A 53 -8.13 -5.42 -12.39
N TYR A 54 -7.94 -4.95 -13.62
CA TYR A 54 -9.03 -4.91 -14.61
C TYR A 54 -9.54 -6.30 -14.97
N ALA A 55 -8.64 -7.28 -15.16
CA ALA A 55 -9.04 -8.65 -15.43
C ALA A 55 -9.86 -9.25 -14.27
N LEU A 56 -9.44 -9.02 -13.02
CA LEU A 56 -10.12 -9.50 -11.82
C LEU A 56 -11.48 -8.83 -11.63
N GLN A 57 -11.55 -7.50 -11.78
CA GLN A 57 -12.81 -6.76 -11.71
C GLN A 57 -13.76 -7.20 -12.82
N ALA A 58 -13.26 -7.38 -14.05
CA ALA A 58 -14.09 -7.90 -15.13
C ALA A 58 -14.70 -9.26 -14.79
N LEU A 59 -14.06 -10.12 -13.99
CA LEU A 59 -14.64 -11.40 -13.59
C LEU A 59 -15.59 -11.29 -12.37
N ASN A 60 -15.31 -10.37 -11.45
CA ASN A 60 -15.95 -10.33 -10.14
C ASN A 60 -16.92 -9.16 -9.93
N HIS A 61 -17.07 -8.23 -10.88
CA HIS A 61 -17.87 -7.02 -10.71
C HIS A 61 -19.37 -7.34 -10.47
N PRO A 62 -20.05 -6.67 -9.51
CA PRO A 62 -21.45 -6.91 -9.18
C PRO A 62 -22.41 -6.86 -10.38
N ASP A 63 -22.12 -6.01 -11.36
CA ASP A 63 -22.93 -5.86 -12.58
C ASP A 63 -23.06 -7.17 -13.37
N LYS A 64 -22.07 -8.07 -13.29
CA LYS A 64 -22.16 -9.39 -13.94
C LYS A 64 -23.09 -10.36 -13.22
N PHE A 65 -23.44 -10.06 -11.97
CA PHE A 65 -24.22 -10.92 -11.09
C PHE A 65 -25.62 -10.37 -10.82
N ILE A 66 -26.09 -9.35 -11.54
CA ILE A 66 -27.43 -8.75 -11.37
C ILE A 66 -28.56 -9.79 -11.43
N GLN A 67 -28.42 -10.81 -12.29
CA GLN A 67 -29.39 -11.90 -12.42
C GLN A 67 -29.03 -13.16 -11.61
N ALA A 68 -27.90 -13.16 -10.90
CA ALA A 68 -27.45 -14.30 -10.10
C ALA A 68 -28.20 -14.42 -8.77
N SER A 69 -27.97 -15.53 -8.06
CA SER A 69 -28.52 -15.70 -6.71
C SER A 69 -27.98 -14.65 -5.73
N ILE A 70 -28.73 -14.34 -4.68
CA ILE A 70 -28.30 -13.40 -3.62
C ILE A 70 -26.90 -13.74 -3.11
N LYS A 71 -26.66 -15.03 -2.85
CA LYS A 71 -25.37 -15.54 -2.39
C LYS A 71 -24.21 -15.23 -3.36
N GLU A 72 -24.45 -15.31 -4.67
CA GLU A 72 -23.43 -15.01 -5.68
C GLU A 72 -23.19 -13.50 -5.80
N LYS A 73 -24.23 -12.67 -5.64
CA LYS A 73 -24.10 -11.21 -5.57
C LYS A 73 -23.28 -10.76 -4.37
N ASP A 74 -23.53 -11.37 -3.21
CA ASP A 74 -22.78 -11.08 -1.98
C ASP A 74 -21.31 -11.46 -2.13
N ILE A 75 -21.04 -12.64 -2.68
CA ILE A 75 -19.67 -13.09 -2.97
C ILE A 75 -18.97 -12.15 -3.97
N SER A 76 -19.66 -11.74 -5.04
CA SER A 76 -19.12 -10.82 -6.05
C SER A 76 -18.77 -9.45 -5.44
N THR A 77 -19.65 -8.91 -4.60
CA THR A 77 -19.44 -7.64 -3.90
C THR A 77 -18.24 -7.73 -2.95
N HIS A 78 -18.18 -8.80 -2.15
CA HIS A 78 -17.05 -9.09 -1.25
C HIS A 78 -15.72 -9.19 -2.00
N ASN A 79 -15.68 -9.99 -3.07
CA ASN A 79 -14.49 -10.16 -3.91
C ASN A 79 -14.01 -8.83 -4.49
N SER A 80 -14.93 -8.03 -5.05
CA SER A 80 -14.63 -6.73 -5.65
C SER A 80 -14.02 -5.77 -4.64
N SER A 81 -14.50 -5.78 -3.39
CA SER A 81 -13.95 -4.99 -2.30
C SER A 81 -12.51 -5.41 -1.95
N ILE A 82 -12.27 -6.71 -1.77
CA ILE A 82 -10.94 -7.26 -1.46
C ILE A 82 -9.94 -6.95 -2.58
N ILE A 83 -10.33 -7.14 -3.85
CA ILE A 83 -9.48 -6.85 -5.01
C ILE A 83 -9.06 -5.37 -4.99
N ASN A 84 -10.01 -4.46 -4.76
CA ASN A 84 -9.72 -3.02 -4.68
C ASN A 84 -8.82 -2.67 -3.50
N GLN A 85 -9.04 -3.29 -2.34
CA GLN A 85 -8.18 -3.09 -1.17
C GLN A 85 -6.75 -3.57 -1.45
N GLY A 86 -6.61 -4.78 -1.99
CA GLY A 86 -5.32 -5.35 -2.35
C GLY A 86 -4.59 -4.48 -3.38
N TYR A 87 -5.28 -3.98 -4.39
CA TYR A 87 -4.69 -3.04 -5.36
C TYR A 87 -4.22 -1.74 -4.69
N LYS A 88 -5.04 -1.13 -3.82
CA LYS A 88 -4.66 0.09 -3.09
C LYS A 88 -3.43 -0.10 -2.22
N VAL A 89 -3.31 -1.26 -1.58
CA VAL A 89 -2.16 -1.63 -0.74
C VAL A 89 -0.93 -1.86 -1.61
N LEU A 90 -1.04 -2.70 -2.63
CA LEU A 90 0.08 -3.07 -3.48
C LEU A 90 0.52 -1.93 -4.41
N LYS A 91 -0.34 -0.98 -4.79
CA LYS A 91 0.05 0.17 -5.63
C LYS A 91 0.92 1.19 -4.89
N ASN A 92 0.59 1.47 -3.63
CA ASN A 92 1.30 2.47 -2.84
C ASN A 92 2.54 1.85 -2.17
N VAL A 93 3.73 2.39 -2.45
CA VAL A 93 5.01 1.82 -1.99
C VAL A 93 5.11 1.73 -0.46
N HIS A 94 4.58 2.70 0.28
CA HIS A 94 4.60 2.69 1.75
C HIS A 94 3.64 1.65 2.32
N ARG A 95 2.41 1.61 1.81
CA ARG A 95 1.43 0.58 2.22
C ARG A 95 1.90 -0.81 1.86
N ARG A 96 2.61 -0.96 0.74
CA ARG A 96 3.26 -2.22 0.33
C ARG A 96 4.35 -2.63 1.31
N ALA A 97 5.24 -1.71 1.71
CA ALA A 97 6.25 -1.98 2.75
C ALA A 97 5.59 -2.45 4.05
N GLU A 98 4.60 -1.69 4.52
CA GLU A 98 3.83 -1.99 5.72
C GLU A 98 3.22 -3.40 5.67
N TYR A 99 2.60 -3.71 4.55
CA TYR A 99 1.93 -4.98 4.32
C TYR A 99 2.92 -6.16 4.28
N MET A 100 4.05 -6.00 3.60
CA MET A 100 5.08 -7.04 3.55
C MET A 100 5.72 -7.29 4.93
N LEU A 101 5.89 -6.26 5.75
CA LEU A 101 6.35 -6.44 7.14
C LEU A 101 5.34 -7.26 7.95
N LYS A 102 4.04 -6.97 7.82
CA LYS A 102 2.97 -7.75 8.47
C LYS A 102 2.92 -9.20 8.00
N LEU A 103 3.11 -9.47 6.71
CA LEU A 103 3.17 -10.83 6.17
C LEU A 103 4.34 -11.63 6.76
N ASN A 104 5.41 -10.97 7.17
CA ASN A 104 6.58 -11.57 7.81
C ASN A 104 6.55 -11.41 9.35
N GLU A 105 5.36 -11.21 9.93
CA GLU A 105 5.12 -11.17 11.38
C GLU A 105 5.92 -10.09 12.12
N ILE A 106 6.36 -9.03 11.43
CA ILE A 106 7.04 -7.90 12.04
C ILE A 106 6.02 -6.91 12.58
N ASP A 107 6.09 -6.66 13.89
CA ASP A 107 5.22 -5.70 14.56
C ASP A 107 5.68 -4.26 14.33
N ILE A 108 4.89 -3.53 13.55
CA ILE A 108 5.13 -2.11 13.24
C ILE A 108 4.28 -1.15 14.09
N SER A 109 3.58 -1.66 15.11
CA SER A 109 2.77 -0.83 16.02
C SER A 109 3.66 0.09 16.86
N HIS A 110 4.84 -0.41 17.24
CA HIS A 110 5.88 0.33 17.96
C HIS A 110 6.78 1.08 16.98
N ASN A 111 6.33 2.25 16.52
CA ASN A 111 7.11 3.16 15.66
C ASN A 111 8.04 4.07 16.48
N THR A 112 8.89 3.50 17.33
CA THR A 112 9.88 4.30 18.06
C THR A 112 11.01 4.67 17.10
N PRO A 113 11.19 5.95 16.75
CA PRO A 113 12.30 6.37 15.89
C PRO A 113 13.64 6.15 16.59
N SER A 114 14.69 5.96 15.80
CA SER A 114 16.06 6.03 16.32
C SER A 114 16.39 7.45 16.78
N VAL A 115 17.38 7.58 17.67
CA VAL A 115 17.91 8.89 18.08
C VAL A 115 18.35 9.72 16.88
N GLN A 116 19.06 9.08 15.93
CA GLN A 116 19.47 9.73 14.69
C GLN A 116 18.29 10.30 13.89
N MET A 117 17.18 9.56 13.77
CA MET A 117 15.99 10.04 13.04
C MET A 117 15.31 11.21 13.77
N LEU A 118 15.36 11.23 15.11
CA LEU A 118 14.86 12.35 15.90
C LEU A 118 15.70 13.61 15.71
N GLU A 119 17.03 13.47 15.69
CA GLU A 119 17.96 14.57 15.41
C GLU A 119 17.73 15.14 14.00
N GLU A 120 17.69 14.29 12.97
CA GLU A 120 17.38 14.71 11.59
C GLU A 120 16.03 15.45 11.52
N ALA A 121 15.00 14.95 12.19
CA ALA A 121 13.68 15.59 12.19
C ALA A 121 13.68 16.95 12.91
N MET A 122 14.48 17.12 13.96
CA MET A 122 14.64 18.41 14.64
C MET A 122 15.33 19.43 13.76
N GLU A 123 16.43 19.03 13.10
CA GLU A 123 17.14 19.89 12.15
C GLU A 123 16.23 20.36 11.01
N TRP A 124 15.41 19.46 10.46
CA TRP A 124 14.49 19.85 9.39
C TRP A 124 13.42 20.83 9.85
N ARG A 125 12.90 20.67 11.07
CA ARG A 125 11.94 21.62 11.65
C ARG A 125 12.55 22.98 11.90
N GLU A 126 13.80 23.03 12.37
CA GLU A 126 14.52 24.28 12.54
C GLU A 126 14.76 24.96 11.18
N LYS A 127 15.22 24.20 10.17
CA LYS A 127 15.34 24.70 8.80
C LYS A 127 14.02 25.30 8.33
N LEU A 128 12.93 24.53 8.38
CA LEU A 128 11.60 24.94 7.94
C LEU A 128 11.10 26.22 8.64
N GLY A 129 11.34 26.37 9.94
CA GLY A 129 10.97 27.56 10.71
C GLY A 129 11.75 28.83 10.33
N ASN A 130 12.93 28.68 9.74
CA ASN A 130 13.78 29.79 9.29
C ASN A 130 13.52 30.20 7.83
N LEU A 131 12.83 29.38 7.04
CA LEU A 131 12.53 29.67 5.63
C LEU A 131 11.44 30.75 5.52
N LYS A 132 11.61 31.67 4.57
CA LYS A 132 10.74 32.85 4.46
C LYS A 132 9.94 32.91 3.17
N ASN A 133 10.36 32.22 2.13
CA ASN A 133 9.70 32.24 0.83
C ASN A 133 9.34 30.84 0.34
N GLU A 134 8.37 30.79 -0.58
CA GLU A 134 7.85 29.53 -1.12
C GLU A 134 8.92 28.72 -1.87
N SER A 135 9.90 29.39 -2.50
CA SER A 135 10.99 28.73 -3.22
C SER A 135 11.86 27.92 -2.28
N GLU A 136 12.31 28.52 -1.17
CA GLU A 136 13.11 27.84 -0.15
C GLU A 136 12.38 26.63 0.44
N ILE A 137 11.07 26.77 0.69
CA ILE A 137 10.25 25.68 1.23
C ILE A 137 10.13 24.54 0.22
N LYS A 138 10.00 24.85 -1.08
CA LYS A 138 10.03 23.85 -2.16
C LYS A 138 11.39 23.18 -2.26
N ASP A 139 12.49 23.92 -2.13
CA ASP A 139 13.85 23.35 -2.14
C ASP A 139 14.05 22.34 -1.00
N LEU A 140 13.56 22.67 0.21
CA LEU A 140 13.55 21.73 1.34
C LEU A 140 12.68 20.50 1.05
N LEU A 141 11.50 20.68 0.46
CA LEU A 141 10.64 19.54 0.08
C LEU A 141 11.34 18.61 -0.94
N GLU A 142 12.11 19.17 -1.86
CA GLU A 142 12.93 18.38 -2.80
C GLU A 142 14.06 17.63 -2.09
N GLU A 143 14.77 18.26 -1.15
CA GLU A 143 15.81 17.62 -0.32
C GLU A 143 15.23 16.41 0.42
N ILE A 144 14.11 16.60 1.11
CA ILE A 144 13.43 15.54 1.86
C ILE A 144 12.89 14.44 0.93
N THR A 145 12.41 14.79 -0.26
CA THR A 145 11.96 13.80 -1.25
C THR A 145 13.11 12.97 -1.80
N LYS A 146 14.30 13.55 -1.99
CA LYS A 146 15.50 12.80 -2.37
C LYS A 146 15.91 11.82 -1.26
N LEU A 147 15.83 12.24 0.00
CA LEU A 147 16.09 11.36 1.14
C LEU A 147 15.08 10.20 1.22
N GLU A 148 13.80 10.48 1.00
CA GLU A 148 12.75 9.45 0.92
C GLU A 148 13.11 8.38 -0.12
N LEU A 149 13.52 8.80 -1.32
CA LEU A 149 13.92 7.89 -2.39
C LEU A 149 15.13 7.03 -1.99
N GLN A 150 16.12 7.60 -1.29
CA GLN A 150 17.25 6.85 -0.76
C GLN A 150 16.81 5.78 0.25
N LYS A 151 15.91 6.13 1.19
CA LYS A 151 15.37 5.15 2.15
C LYS A 151 14.51 4.09 1.46
N LEU A 152 13.76 4.43 0.41
CA LEU A 152 12.99 3.49 -0.41
C LEU A 152 13.88 2.49 -1.17
N ASN A 153 15.07 2.92 -1.62
CA ASN A 153 16.05 2.01 -2.19
C ASN A 153 16.67 1.11 -1.11
N LEU A 154 16.98 1.67 0.05
CA LEU A 154 17.53 0.90 1.16
C LEU A 154 16.56 -0.20 1.63
N ILE A 155 15.27 0.12 1.83
CA ILE A 155 14.28 -0.88 2.26
C ILE A 155 14.08 -1.96 1.21
N ARG A 156 14.17 -1.62 -0.10
CA ARG A 156 14.15 -2.60 -1.20
C ARG A 156 15.28 -3.62 -1.03
N GLU A 157 16.50 -3.15 -0.75
CA GLU A 157 17.65 -4.03 -0.53
C GLU A 157 17.45 -4.93 0.70
N LYS A 158 16.90 -4.39 1.80
CA LYS A 158 16.60 -5.18 3.00
C LYS A 158 15.57 -6.27 2.72
N PHE A 159 14.50 -5.95 2.00
CA PHE A 159 13.52 -6.96 1.57
C PHE A 159 14.13 -8.02 0.65
N ALA A 160 14.96 -7.63 -0.32
CA ALA A 160 15.63 -8.58 -1.21
C ALA A 160 16.54 -9.56 -0.46
N LYS A 161 17.15 -9.11 0.65
CA LYS A 161 18.00 -9.92 1.54
C LYS A 161 17.21 -10.61 2.67
N LYS A 162 15.89 -10.43 2.74
CA LYS A 162 15.01 -10.92 3.83
C LYS A 162 15.40 -10.42 5.23
N LEU A 163 16.01 -9.25 5.32
CA LEU A 163 16.41 -8.60 6.57
C LEU A 163 15.24 -7.77 7.11
N TYR A 164 14.19 -8.44 7.59
CA TYR A 164 12.91 -7.77 7.90
C TYR A 164 12.96 -6.82 9.11
N THR A 165 13.75 -7.15 10.13
CA THR A 165 13.98 -6.24 11.27
C THR A 165 14.69 -4.96 10.83
N GLU A 166 15.70 -5.08 9.96
CA GLU A 166 16.37 -3.89 9.40
C GLU A 166 15.42 -3.13 8.45
N ALA A 167 14.58 -3.83 7.69
CA ALA A 167 13.56 -3.20 6.85
C ALA A 167 12.54 -2.41 7.68
N GLN A 168 12.20 -2.89 8.89
CA GLN A 168 11.33 -2.21 9.84
C GLN A 168 11.92 -0.87 10.28
N GLU A 169 13.20 -0.83 10.66
CA GLU A 169 13.89 0.41 11.04
C GLU A 169 13.86 1.44 9.90
N VAL A 170 14.14 0.98 8.67
CA VAL A 170 14.07 1.85 7.49
C VAL A 170 12.63 2.32 7.22
N TYR A 171 11.64 1.45 7.41
CA TYR A 171 10.22 1.78 7.28
C TYR A 171 9.77 2.85 8.28
N ILE A 172 10.21 2.76 9.54
CA ILE A 172 9.94 3.77 10.56
C ILE A 172 10.48 5.13 10.09
N ASN A 173 11.72 5.18 9.60
CA ASN A 173 12.32 6.41 9.09
C ASN A 173 11.52 7.01 7.91
N ILE A 174 11.09 6.16 6.96
CA ILE A 174 10.23 6.58 5.84
C ILE A 174 8.91 7.19 6.34
N ASN A 175 8.30 6.61 7.38
CA ASN A 175 7.08 7.17 7.97
C ASN A 175 7.29 8.55 8.59
N PHE A 176 8.43 8.80 9.24
CA PHE A 176 8.77 10.12 9.77
C PHE A 176 8.97 11.14 8.64
N ILE A 177 9.73 10.76 7.60
CA ILE A 177 9.93 11.58 6.40
C ILE A 177 8.57 11.96 5.79
N ASN A 178 7.66 10.99 5.63
CA ASN A 178 6.34 11.24 5.07
C ASN A 178 5.49 12.19 5.91
N ARG A 179 5.52 12.05 7.25
CA ARG A 179 4.83 12.98 8.15
C ARG A 179 5.38 14.40 8.02
N PHE A 180 6.69 14.53 7.91
CA PHE A 180 7.33 15.82 7.73
C PHE A 180 7.02 16.45 6.36
N LYS A 181 7.01 15.67 5.28
CA LYS A 181 6.56 16.14 3.96
C LYS A 181 5.14 16.70 4.00
N GLN A 182 4.22 15.99 4.67
CA GLN A 182 2.84 16.47 4.86
C GLN A 182 2.77 17.77 5.67
N GLU A 183 3.71 18.01 6.59
CA GLU A 183 3.83 19.25 7.35
C GLU A 183 4.26 20.41 6.43
N ILE A 184 5.30 20.20 5.62
CA ILE A 184 5.77 21.18 4.62
C ILE A 184 4.66 21.52 3.62
N GLU A 185 3.99 20.51 3.06
CA GLU A 185 2.90 20.70 2.08
C GLU A 185 1.74 21.51 2.65
N LYS A 186 1.40 21.30 3.93
CA LYS A 186 0.37 22.12 4.61
C LYS A 186 0.80 23.58 4.74
N GLN A 187 2.07 23.83 5.08
CA GLN A 187 2.59 25.19 5.18
C GLN A 187 2.54 25.90 3.82
N LEU A 188 2.98 25.24 2.74
CA LEU A 188 2.89 25.76 1.37
C LEU A 188 1.45 26.13 0.98
N ASN A 189 0.50 25.22 1.22
CA ASN A 189 -0.92 25.47 0.90
C ASN A 189 -1.50 26.62 1.73
N SER A 190 -1.11 26.76 3.00
CA SER A 190 -1.56 27.86 3.87
C SER A 190 -1.03 29.23 3.42
N SER A 191 0.21 29.28 2.93
CA SER A 191 0.81 30.50 2.37
C SER A 191 0.13 30.93 1.07
N GLN A 192 -0.27 29.98 0.21
CA GLN A 192 -1.00 30.27 -1.03
C GLN A 192 -2.41 30.81 -0.76
N SER A 193 -3.16 30.19 0.16
CA SER A 193 -4.50 30.67 0.54
C SER A 193 -4.53 32.06 1.19
N SER A 194 -3.38 32.56 1.68
CA SER A 194 -3.26 33.91 2.25
C SER A 194 -2.94 34.98 1.20
N LEU A 195 -2.43 34.58 0.03
CA LEU A 195 -2.13 35.46 -1.10
C LEU A 195 -3.37 35.70 -2.00
N ASP A 196 -4.31 34.76 -2.04
CA ASP A 196 -5.53 34.85 -2.86
C ASP A 196 -6.65 35.74 -2.24
N ILE A 197 -6.41 36.34 -1.07
CA ILE A 197 -7.39 37.20 -0.35
C ILE A 197 -6.99 38.70 -0.45
N GLN A 198 -5.90 39.04 -1.15
CA GLN A 198 -5.50 40.43 -1.44
C GLN A 198 -5.71 40.80 -2.90
#